data_AF-A0A919MJN1-F1
#
_entry.id   AF-A0A919MJN1-F1
#
_cell.length_a   1.000
_cell.length_b   1.000
_cell.length_c   1.000
_cell.angle_alpha   90.00
_cell.angle_beta   90.00
_cell.angle_gamma   90.00
#
_symmetry.space_group_name_H-M   'P 1'
#
loop_
_entity.id
_entity.type
_entity.pdbx_description
1 polymer ?
#
loop_
_entity_poly.entity_id
_entity_poly.type
_entity_poly.pdbx_seq_one_letter_code
_entity_poly.pdbx_strand_id
1 'polypeptide(L)'
;MTPPSGPVRSPDGDGAAGTRVRAARKEIGLTQQGLAAAVQVSRQTIIAMETGDYAPSVYLAIKVAKALRSSVEALWDPEPPGEGLPRAAAAP
;
A
#
# COMPACT_ATOMS: atom_id res chain seq x y z
N MET A 1 -18.46 -21.37 -11.77
CA MET A 1 -17.08 -21.46 -11.26
C MET A 1 -16.68 -20.10 -10.73
N THR A 2 -16.60 -19.93 -9.42
CA THR A 2 -16.06 -18.71 -8.79
C THR A 2 -14.53 -18.77 -8.91
N PRO A 3 -13.85 -17.72 -9.42
CA PRO A 3 -12.39 -17.73 -9.45
C PRO A 3 -11.84 -17.85 -8.02
N PRO A 4 -10.67 -18.49 -7.81
CA PRO A 4 -10.04 -18.51 -6.50
C PRO A 4 -9.79 -17.06 -6.06
N SER A 5 -10.44 -16.61 -4.98
CA SER A 5 -10.21 -15.31 -4.34
C SER A 5 -8.89 -15.29 -3.53
N GLY A 6 -7.92 -16.10 -3.97
CA GLY A 6 -6.61 -16.23 -3.35
C GLY A 6 -5.64 -15.19 -3.91
N PRO A 7 -4.78 -14.60 -3.06
CA PRO A 7 -3.90 -13.53 -3.49
C PRO A 7 -2.79 -14.05 -4.42
N VAL A 8 -2.48 -13.27 -5.46
CA VAL A 8 -1.28 -13.45 -6.27
C VAL A 8 -0.07 -13.17 -5.38
N ARG A 9 0.72 -14.20 -5.10
CA ARG A 9 2.03 -14.09 -4.46
C ARG A 9 3.00 -13.59 -5.54
N SER A 10 3.50 -12.36 -5.44
CA SER A 10 4.61 -11.92 -6.30
C SER A 10 5.89 -12.59 -5.80
N PRO A 11 6.62 -13.33 -6.66
CA PRO A 11 7.90 -13.93 -6.28
C PRO A 11 8.99 -12.87 -6.04
N ASP A 12 8.81 -11.68 -6.61
CA ASP A 12 9.60 -10.49 -6.38
C ASP A 12 8.90 -9.65 -5.32
N GLY A 13 9.09 -9.99 -4.05
CA GLY A 13 8.54 -9.22 -2.94
C GLY A 13 9.03 -7.78 -3.05
N ASP A 14 8.13 -6.84 -3.30
CA ASP A 14 8.41 -5.40 -3.26
C ASP A 14 8.60 -4.99 -1.80
N GLY A 15 9.71 -5.42 -1.20
CA GLY A 15 10.04 -5.20 0.22
C GLY A 15 10.11 -3.72 0.57
N ALA A 16 10.28 -2.86 -0.44
CA ALA A 16 10.22 -1.40 -0.31
C ALA A 16 8.79 -0.94 0.01
N ALA A 17 7.77 -1.40 -0.72
CA ALA A 17 6.38 -1.01 -0.49
C ALA A 17 5.85 -1.47 0.88
N GLY A 18 6.15 -2.71 1.29
CA GLY A 18 5.74 -3.22 2.62
C GLY A 18 6.30 -2.39 3.79
N THR A 19 7.52 -1.88 3.63
CA THR A 19 8.17 -1.00 4.62
C THR A 19 7.47 0.35 4.74
N ARG A 20 6.98 0.92 3.62
CA ARG A 20 6.28 2.22 3.60
C ARG A 20 4.91 2.15 4.27
N VAL A 21 4.13 1.09 4.01
CA VAL A 21 2.83 0.86 4.69
C VAL A 21 3.03 0.77 6.20
N ARG A 22 4.05 0.03 6.65
CA ARG A 22 4.38 -0.08 8.08
C ARG A 22 4.77 1.27 8.67
N ALA A 23 5.59 2.06 7.97
CA ALA A 23 6.05 3.38 8.42
C ALA A 23 4.87 4.35 8.57
N ALA A 24 4.06 4.50 7.51
CA ALA A 24 2.88 5.38 7.52
C ALA A 24 1.88 4.99 8.62
N ARG A 25 1.65 3.68 8.84
CA ARG A 25 0.80 3.22 9.94
C ARG A 25 1.33 3.64 11.31
N LYS A 26 2.64 3.51 11.54
CA LYS A 26 3.27 3.88 12.81
C LYS A 26 3.25 5.40 13.03
N GLU A 27 3.43 6.19 11.97
CA GLU A 27 3.40 7.65 12.03
C GLU A 27 2.08 8.19 12.59
N ILE A 28 0.96 7.57 12.19
CA ILE A 28 -0.37 7.95 12.68
C ILE A 28 -0.83 7.17 13.92
N GLY A 29 0.07 6.40 14.55
CA GLY A 29 -0.20 5.68 15.81
C GLY A 29 -1.16 4.49 15.71
N LEU A 30 -1.41 3.95 14.50
CA LEU A 30 -2.30 2.80 14.33
C LEU A 30 -1.58 1.48 14.66
N THR A 31 -2.28 0.55 15.31
CA THR A 31 -1.84 -0.86 15.39
C THR A 31 -2.20 -1.61 14.11
N GLN A 32 -1.56 -2.76 13.85
CA GLN A 32 -1.93 -3.61 12.71
C GLN A 32 -3.41 -4.05 12.77
N GLN A 33 -3.91 -4.33 13.98
CA GLN A 33 -5.32 -4.65 14.20
C GLN A 33 -6.23 -3.45 13.92
N GLY A 34 -5.79 -2.24 14.28
CA GLY A 34 -6.52 -1.00 14.00
C GLY A 34 -6.64 -0.73 12.51
N LEU A 35 -5.55 -0.86 11.75
CA LEU A 35 -5.59 -0.73 10.29
C LEU A 35 -6.46 -1.82 9.65
N ALA A 36 -6.34 -3.06 10.13
CA ALA A 36 -7.15 -4.19 9.65
C ALA A 36 -8.65 -3.92 9.82
N ALA A 37 -9.06 -3.41 11.00
CA ALA A 37 -10.44 -3.02 11.26
C ALA A 37 -10.89 -1.87 10.34
N ALA A 38 -10.05 -0.84 10.16
CA ALA A 38 -10.37 0.32 9.32
C ALA A 38 -10.62 -0.05 7.85
N VAL A 39 -9.90 -1.05 7.32
CA VAL A 39 -10.03 -1.48 5.91
C VAL A 39 -10.81 -2.79 5.73
N GLN A 40 -11.36 -3.35 6.82
CA GLN A 40 -12.19 -4.56 6.85
C GLN A 40 -11.48 -5.80 6.28
N VAL A 41 -10.27 -6.05 6.75
CA VAL A 41 -9.49 -7.25 6.43
C VAL A 41 -8.99 -7.91 7.70
N SER A 42 -8.39 -9.10 7.58
CA SER A 42 -7.76 -9.75 8.72
C SER A 42 -6.47 -9.04 9.13
N ARG A 43 -6.07 -9.15 10.40
CA ARG A 43 -4.75 -8.69 10.84
C ARG A 43 -3.61 -9.36 10.05
N GLN A 44 -3.77 -10.63 9.66
CA GLN A 44 -2.79 -11.36 8.86
C GLN A 44 -2.60 -10.74 7.47
N THR A 45 -3.67 -10.21 6.87
CA THR A 45 -3.60 -9.48 5.60
C THR A 45 -2.72 -8.24 5.73
N ILE A 46 -2.84 -7.49 6.83
CA ILE A 46 -1.98 -6.34 7.10
C ILE A 46 -0.53 -6.78 7.36
N ILE A 47 -0.30 -7.87 8.09
CA ILE A 47 1.05 -8.40 8.32
C ILE A 47 1.71 -8.76 6.98
N ALA A 48 1.03 -9.54 6.14
CA ALA A 48 1.56 -9.96 4.84
C ALA A 48 1.83 -8.75 3.91
N MET A 49 0.98 -7.72 3.97
CA MET A 49 1.19 -6.48 3.23
C MET A 49 2.45 -5.74 3.73
N GLU A 50 2.64 -5.64 5.04
CA GLU A 50 3.81 -4.98 5.65
C GLU A 50 5.12 -5.77 5.48
N THR A 51 5.07 -7.08 5.24
CA THR A 51 6.25 -7.89 4.94
C THR A 51 6.55 -7.97 3.44
N GLY A 52 5.66 -7.45 2.59
CA GLY A 52 5.79 -7.54 1.13
C GLY A 52 5.38 -8.91 0.57
N ASP A 53 4.85 -9.82 1.40
CA ASP A 53 4.36 -11.14 0.99
C ASP A 53 2.99 -11.10 0.29
N TYR A 54 2.37 -9.92 0.23
CA TYR A 54 1.03 -9.72 -0.33
C TYR A 54 0.94 -8.42 -1.14
N ALA A 55 0.66 -8.56 -2.44
CA ALA A 55 0.23 -7.47 -3.28
C ALA A 55 -1.30 -7.27 -3.13
N PRO A 56 -1.78 -6.13 -2.59
CA PRO A 56 -3.20 -5.87 -2.46
C PRO A 56 -3.89 -5.70 -3.82
N SER A 57 -5.20 -5.94 -3.87
CA SER A 57 -6.00 -5.45 -4.99
C SER A 57 -5.98 -3.92 -5.03
N VAL A 58 -6.20 -3.32 -6.20
CA VAL A 58 -6.27 -1.86 -6.37
C VAL A 58 -7.24 -1.22 -5.37
N TYR A 59 -8.41 -1.82 -5.18
CA TYR A 59 -9.41 -1.32 -4.24
C TYR A 59 -8.91 -1.35 -2.78
N LEU A 60 -8.23 -2.42 -2.38
CA LEU A 60 -7.67 -2.51 -1.03
C LEU A 60 -6.51 -1.53 -0.85
N ALA A 61 -5.64 -1.35 -1.85
CA ALA A 61 -4.57 -0.35 -1.82
C ALA A 61 -5.13 1.06 -1.61
N ILE A 62 -6.20 1.43 -2.32
CA ILE A 62 -6.89 2.71 -2.14
C ILE A 62 -7.48 2.85 -0.73
N LYS A 63 -8.11 1.80 -0.18
CA LYS A 63 -8.64 1.83 1.19
C LYS A 63 -7.52 2.04 2.22
N VAL A 64 -6.41 1.34 2.07
CA VAL A 64 -5.25 1.44 2.96
C VAL A 64 -4.62 2.82 2.87
N ALA A 65 -4.38 3.35 1.66
CA ALA A 65 -3.85 4.70 1.46
C ALA A 65 -4.71 5.75 2.17
N LYS A 66 -6.04 5.70 2.00
CA LYS A 66 -6.97 6.60 2.69
C LYS A 66 -6.91 6.46 4.22
N ALA A 67 -6.90 5.22 4.73
CA ALA A 67 -6.81 4.97 6.17
C ALA A 67 -5.49 5.48 6.78
N LEU A 68 -4.41 5.49 5.99
CA LEU A 68 -3.08 5.95 6.38
C LEU A 68 -2.83 7.43 6.08
N ARG A 69 -3.83 8.18 5.61
CA ARG A 69 -3.70 9.59 5.18
C ARG A 69 -2.58 9.78 4.14
N SER A 70 -2.42 8.82 3.25
CA SER A 70 -1.41 8.79 2.20
C SER A 70 -2.03 8.53 0.82
N SER A 71 -1.22 8.46 -0.22
CA SER A 71 -1.63 8.06 -1.57
C SER A 71 -1.13 6.65 -1.90
N VAL A 72 -1.68 6.02 -2.95
CA VAL A 72 -1.23 4.69 -3.38
C VAL A 72 0.20 4.78 -3.91
N GLU A 73 0.51 5.85 -4.65
CA GLU A 73 1.82 6.15 -5.19
C GLU A 73 2.85 6.29 -4.07
N ALA A 74 2.57 7.09 -3.04
CA ALA A 74 3.47 7.27 -1.91
C ALA A 74 3.77 5.97 -1.13
N LEU A 75 2.88 4.97 -1.22
CA LEU A 75 3.02 3.71 -0.49
C LEU A 75 3.62 2.58 -1.35
N TRP A 76 3.40 2.58 -2.67
CA TRP A 76 3.78 1.48 -3.56
C TRP A 76 4.63 1.87 -4.77
N ASP A 77 4.79 3.14 -5.10
CA ASP A 77 5.62 3.56 -6.25
C ASP A 77 7.12 3.44 -5.89
N PRO A 78 7.96 2.77 -6.69
CA PRO A 78 9.40 2.73 -6.46
C PRO A 78 10.06 4.11 -6.52
N GLU A 79 9.49 5.07 -7.25
CA GLU A 79 9.99 6.45 -7.33
C GLU A 79 9.48 7.33 -6.17
N PRO A 80 10.32 8.22 -5.62
CA PRO A 80 9.82 9.28 -4.75
C PRO A 80 8.92 10.24 -5.54
N PRO A 81 7.85 10.81 -4.92
CA PRO A 81 7.00 11.76 -5.60
C PRO A 81 7.79 13.02 -5.98
N GLY A 82 8.21 13.12 -7.25
CA GLY A 82 8.86 14.33 -7.78
C GLY A 82 9.84 14.16 -8.95
N GLU A 83 10.21 12.94 -9.36
CA GLU A 83 11.32 12.75 -10.32
C GLU A 83 10.90 12.27 -11.73
N GLY A 84 9.65 11.81 -11.92
CA GLY A 84 9.17 11.25 -13.19
C GLY A 84 8.14 12.07 -13.99
N LEU A 85 8.40 13.33 -14.34
CA LEU A 85 8.02 14.01 -15.61
C LEU A 85 8.38 15.50 -15.50
N PRO A 86 8.94 16.17 -16.54
CA PRO A 86 9.08 17.62 -16.53
C PRO A 86 7.71 18.25 -16.29
N ARG A 87 7.57 18.95 -15.16
CA ARG A 87 6.43 19.83 -14.88
C ARG A 87 6.35 20.76 -16.07
N ALA A 88 5.30 20.60 -16.89
CA ALA A 88 5.12 21.31 -18.13
C ALA A 88 5.50 22.77 -17.91
N ALA A 89 6.47 23.21 -18.72
CA ALA A 89 6.96 24.57 -18.74
C ALA A 89 5.76 25.51 -18.62
N ALA A 90 5.84 26.41 -17.64
CA ALA A 90 5.01 27.60 -17.61
C ALA A 90 5.03 28.19 -19.03
N ALA A 91 3.90 28.09 -19.72
CA ALA A 91 3.68 28.85 -20.93
C ALA A 91 3.63 30.34 -20.54
N PRO A 92 4.20 31.23 -21.37
CA PRO A 92 4.35 32.65 -21.06
C PRO A 92 3.01 33.38 -20.91
#